data_AF-A0A6J1NUG3-F1
#
_entry.id   AF-A0A6J1NUG3-F1
#
_cell.length_a   1.000
_cell.length_b   1.000
_cell.length_c   1.000
_cell.angle_alpha   90.00
_cell.angle_beta   90.00
_cell.angle_gamma   90.00
#
_symmetry.space_group_name_H-M   'P 1'
#
loop_
_entity.id
_entity.type
_entity.pdbx_description
1 polymer ?
#
loop_
_entity_poly.entity_id
_entity_poly.type
_entity_poly.pdbx_seq_one_letter_code
_entity_poly.pdbx_strand_id
1 'polypeptide(L)'
;MQKLTLLTLFVVAVMAQAEDKKPQYDLTDGPALFAKFIKDFNKVYEDEADKEVHYQEFLKSLEVINKANAANSGATFDINALADYTPEQRKNLHGVRRNN
;
A
#
# COMPACT_ATOMS: atom_id res chain seq x y z
N MET A 1 -15.27 -59.12 21.75
CA MET A 1 -14.00 -58.37 21.86
C MET A 1 -13.92 -57.42 20.69
N GLN A 2 -14.13 -56.13 20.94
CA GLN A 2 -14.23 -55.07 19.94
C GLN A 2 -12.80 -54.61 19.59
N LYS A 3 -12.30 -54.95 18.39
CA LYS A 3 -11.05 -54.36 17.89
C LYS A 3 -11.40 -53.06 17.17
N LEU A 4 -11.40 -51.96 17.93
CA LEU A 4 -11.52 -50.61 17.41
C LEU A 4 -10.14 -50.20 16.88
N THR A 5 -9.91 -50.42 15.59
CA THR A 5 -8.70 -49.92 14.91
C THR A 5 -9.01 -48.51 14.40
N LEU A 6 -8.58 -47.51 15.16
CA LEU A 6 -8.66 -46.10 14.82
C LEU A 6 -7.59 -45.78 13.77
N LEU A 7 -7.97 -45.67 12.49
CA LEU A 7 -7.06 -45.21 11.44
C LEU A 7 -7.28 -43.69 11.25
N THR A 8 -6.62 -42.89 12.08
CA THR A 8 -6.55 -41.44 11.90
C THR A 8 -5.63 -41.13 10.73
N LEU A 9 -6.22 -40.89 9.55
CA LEU A 9 -5.55 -40.24 8.42
C LEU A 9 -5.27 -38.77 8.80
N PHE A 10 -4.06 -38.49 9.24
CA PHE A 10 -3.55 -37.11 9.32
C PHE A 10 -3.30 -36.61 7.90
N VAL A 11 -4.30 -35.97 7.30
CA VAL A 11 -4.08 -35.13 6.11
C VAL A 11 -3.42 -33.85 6.60
N VAL A 12 -2.09 -33.84 6.67
CA VAL A 12 -1.36 -32.58 6.82
C VAL A 12 -1.32 -31.93 5.44
N ALA A 13 -2.40 -31.22 5.08
CA ALA A 13 -2.35 -30.26 4.00
C ALA A 13 -1.40 -29.14 4.45
N VAL A 14 -0.15 -29.18 3.98
CA VAL A 14 0.78 -28.07 4.11
C VAL A 14 0.21 -26.95 3.26
N MET A 15 -0.59 -26.07 3.87
CA MET A 15 -0.99 -24.81 3.25
C MET A 15 0.28 -23.97 3.15
N ALA A 16 0.95 -24.02 2.00
CA ALA A 16 1.95 -23.03 1.65
C ALA A 16 1.23 -21.68 1.62
N GLN A 17 1.37 -20.90 2.69
CA GLN A 17 0.92 -19.52 2.72
C GLN A 17 1.76 -18.80 1.66
N ALA A 18 1.17 -18.47 0.52
CA ALA A 18 1.76 -17.49 -0.36
C ALA A 18 1.85 -16.20 0.46
N GLU A 19 3.04 -15.83 0.91
CA GLU A 19 3.26 -14.49 1.41
C GLU A 19 3.03 -13.56 0.23
N ASP A 20 1.87 -12.91 0.18
CA ASP A 20 1.61 -11.83 -0.76
C ASP A 20 2.71 -10.79 -0.55
N LYS A 21 3.67 -10.74 -1.48
CA LYS A 21 4.77 -9.77 -1.43
C LYS A 21 4.15 -8.38 -1.40
N LYS A 22 4.48 -7.64 -0.34
CA LYS A 22 4.00 -6.26 -0.19
C LYS A 22 4.48 -5.39 -1.35
N PRO A 23 3.67 -4.43 -1.81
CA PRO A 23 4.08 -3.49 -2.85
C PRO A 23 5.41 -2.83 -2.52
N GLN A 24 6.29 -2.76 -3.51
CA GLN A 24 7.55 -2.02 -3.47
C GLN A 24 7.70 -1.28 -4.79
N TYR A 25 7.79 0.04 -4.71
CA TYR A 25 7.79 0.94 -5.86
C TYR A 25 9.21 1.38 -6.23
N ASP A 26 9.56 1.30 -7.50
CA ASP A 26 10.74 1.98 -8.02
C ASP A 26 10.36 3.44 -8.34
N LEU A 27 11.13 4.40 -7.81
CA LEU A 27 10.87 5.82 -8.07
C LEU A 27 11.14 6.20 -9.53
N THR A 28 11.95 5.42 -10.25
CA THR A 28 12.17 5.61 -11.69
C THR A 28 10.92 5.32 -12.52
N ASP A 29 10.00 4.50 -12.00
CA ASP A 29 8.67 4.27 -12.57
C ASP A 29 7.66 5.38 -12.20
N GLY A 30 8.07 6.36 -11.39
CA GLY A 30 7.25 7.46 -10.88
C GLY A 30 6.34 8.12 -11.93
N PRO A 31 6.84 8.52 -13.12
CA PRO A 31 6.00 9.12 -14.15
C PRO A 31 4.86 8.20 -14.63
N ALA A 32 5.15 6.91 -14.82
CA ALA A 32 4.16 5.94 -15.27
C ALA A 32 3.13 5.62 -14.17
N LEU A 33 3.61 5.48 -12.93
CA LEU A 33 2.77 5.27 -11.75
C LEU A 33 1.84 6.47 -11.50
N PHE A 34 2.34 7.69 -11.64
CA PHE A 34 1.55 8.90 -11.47
C PHE A 34 0.50 9.05 -12.57
N ALA A 35 0.86 8.77 -13.84
CA ALA A 35 -0.10 8.78 -14.94
C ALA A 35 -1.22 7.73 -14.74
N LYS A 36 -0.90 6.57 -14.16
CA LYS A 36 -1.89 5.56 -13.78
C LYS A 36 -2.75 6.04 -12.62
N PHE A 37 -2.14 6.57 -11.56
CA PHE A 37 -2.81 7.12 -10.38
C PHE A 37 -3.83 8.22 -10.74
N ILE A 38 -3.49 9.14 -11.64
CA ILE A 38 -4.40 10.18 -12.11
C ILE A 38 -5.67 9.56 -12.71
N LYS A 39 -5.52 8.50 -13.52
CA LYS A 39 -6.65 7.81 -14.16
C LYS A 39 -7.46 7.01 -13.15
N ASP A 40 -6.80 6.23 -12.31
CA ASP A 40 -7.46 5.34 -11.36
C ASP A 40 -8.30 6.11 -10.33
N PHE A 41 -7.82 7.28 -9.91
CA PHE A 41 -8.48 8.11 -8.89
C PHE A 41 -9.13 9.38 -9.46
N ASN A 42 -9.25 9.49 -10.79
CA ASN A 42 -9.84 10.63 -11.51
C ASN A 42 -9.34 11.99 -11.01
N LYS A 43 -8.01 12.13 -10.88
CA LYS A 43 -7.40 13.36 -10.40
C LYS A 43 -7.48 14.46 -11.44
N VAL A 44 -7.79 15.65 -10.96
CA VAL A 44 -7.84 16.88 -11.74
C VAL A 44 -7.05 17.92 -10.96
N TYR A 45 -6.16 18.61 -11.66
CA TYR A 45 -5.29 19.66 -11.13
C TYR A 45 -5.64 20.98 -11.79
N GLU A 46 -5.38 22.09 -11.10
CA GLU A 46 -5.72 23.43 -11.58
C GLU A 46 -4.92 23.80 -12.84
N ASP A 47 -3.62 23.52 -12.82
CA ASP A 47 -2.68 23.74 -13.91
C ASP A 47 -1.49 22.77 -13.82
N GLU A 48 -0.51 22.93 -14.73
CA GLU A 48 0.68 22.08 -14.73
C GLU A 48 1.62 22.35 -13.53
N ALA A 49 1.58 23.54 -12.92
CA ALA A 49 2.37 23.82 -11.72
C ALA A 49 1.78 23.11 -10.48
N ASP A 50 0.46 23.14 -10.33
CA ASP A 50 -0.27 22.38 -9.31
C ASP A 50 -0.04 20.87 -9.45
N LYS A 51 -0.15 20.37 -10.69
CA LYS A 51 0.13 18.97 -11.01
C LYS A 51 1.57 18.56 -10.68
N GLU A 52 2.55 19.42 -10.93
CA GLU A 52 3.94 19.15 -10.56
C GLU A 52 4.12 19.08 -9.02
N VAL A 53 3.50 19.98 -8.27
CA VAL A 53 3.50 19.91 -6.79
C VAL A 53 2.93 18.58 -6.30
N HIS A 54 1.80 18.17 -6.87
CA HIS A 54 1.15 16.89 -6.57
C HIS A 54 1.99 15.67 -6.98
N TYR A 55 2.70 15.75 -8.11
CA TYR A 55 3.64 14.70 -8.53
C TYR A 55 4.77 14.51 -7.51
N GLN A 56 5.35 15.61 -7.00
CA GLN A 56 6.41 15.53 -5.99
C GLN A 56 5.90 14.94 -4.66
N GLU A 57 4.68 15.26 -4.24
CA GLU A 57 4.07 14.63 -3.06
C GLU A 57 3.74 13.15 -3.29
N PHE A 58 3.34 12.78 -4.50
CA PHE A 58 3.13 11.39 -4.88
C PHE A 58 4.42 10.56 -4.75
N LEU A 59 5.56 11.06 -5.25
CA LEU A 59 6.85 10.37 -5.12
C LEU A 59 7.25 10.17 -3.64
N LYS A 60 7.05 11.19 -2.79
CA LYS A 60 7.29 11.07 -1.34
C LYS A 60 6.40 10.00 -0.71
N SER A 61 5.15 9.87 -1.15
CA SER A 61 4.27 8.79 -0.68
C SER A 61 4.78 7.41 -1.08
N LEU A 62 5.34 7.24 -2.28
CA LEU A 62 5.97 5.97 -2.69
C LEU A 62 7.12 5.60 -1.75
N GLU A 63 7.99 6.55 -1.41
CA GLU A 63 9.08 6.34 -0.44
C GLU A 63 8.55 5.91 0.95
N VAL A 64 7.50 6.58 1.42
CA VAL A 64 6.87 6.26 2.71
C VAL A 64 6.25 4.87 2.69
N ILE A 65 5.52 4.51 1.62
CA ILE A 65 4.93 3.19 1.44
C ILE A 65 6.02 2.11 1.46
N ASN A 66 7.08 2.30 0.67
CA ASN A 66 8.21 1.39 0.59
C ASN A 66 8.85 1.15 1.97
N LYS A 67 9.13 2.24 2.69
CA LYS A 67 9.69 2.17 4.04
C LYS A 67 8.73 1.47 5.02
N ALA A 68 7.45 1.77 4.97
CA ALA A 68 6.46 1.18 5.86
C ALA A 68 6.26 -0.31 5.60
N ASN A 69 6.21 -0.73 4.33
CA ASN A 69 6.11 -2.14 3.94
C ASN A 69 7.37 -2.94 4.29
N ALA A 70 8.55 -2.31 4.21
CA ALA A 70 9.80 -2.95 4.64
C ALA A 70 9.90 -3.10 6.17
N ALA A 71 9.36 -2.14 6.94
CA ALA A 71 9.51 -2.10 8.40
C ALA A 71 8.38 -2.82 9.18
N ASN A 72 7.18 -2.92 8.60
CA ASN A 72 6.01 -3.45 9.29
C ASN A 72 5.64 -4.82 8.73
N SER A 73 5.59 -5.86 9.57
CA SER A 73 5.14 -7.20 9.16
C SER A 73 3.62 -7.37 9.17
N GLY A 74 2.90 -6.66 10.05
CA GLY A 74 1.45 -6.85 10.29
C GLY A 74 0.50 -6.00 9.44
N ALA A 75 1.01 -5.10 8.60
CA ALA A 75 0.20 -4.28 7.70
C ALA A 75 0.84 -4.16 6.31
N THR A 76 0.01 -3.98 5.29
CA THR A 76 0.43 -3.66 3.92
C THR A 76 -0.07 -2.27 3.57
N PHE A 77 0.82 -1.45 3.05
CA PHE A 77 0.58 -0.08 2.61
C PHE A 77 0.65 -0.03 1.09
N ASP A 78 -0.20 0.79 0.48
CA ASP A 78 -0.29 0.87 -0.97
C ASP A 78 -0.73 2.27 -1.44
N ILE A 79 -0.54 2.54 -2.74
CA ILE A 79 -1.04 3.74 -3.41
C ILE A 79 -2.56 3.77 -3.26
N ASN A 80 -3.06 4.90 -2.80
CA ASN A 80 -4.49 5.15 -2.62
C ASN A 80 -4.81 6.60 -3.04
N ALA A 81 -6.09 6.97 -3.01
CA ALA A 81 -6.57 8.28 -3.45
C ALA A 81 -5.94 9.49 -2.75
N LEU A 82 -5.22 9.30 -1.63
CA LEU A 82 -4.57 10.36 -0.85
C LEU A 82 -3.06 10.44 -1.11
N ALA A 83 -2.52 9.61 -2.00
CA ALA A 83 -1.07 9.48 -2.21
C ALA A 83 -0.40 10.78 -2.71
N ASP A 84 -1.13 11.68 -3.34
CA ASP A 84 -0.62 12.98 -3.82
C ASP A 84 -0.96 14.15 -2.89
N TYR A 85 -1.57 13.93 -1.72
CA TYR A 85 -2.03 15.03 -0.87
C TYR A 85 -0.87 15.92 -0.42
N THR A 86 -1.01 17.23 -0.56
CA THR A 86 -0.06 18.23 -0.03
C THR A 86 -0.08 18.29 1.50
N PRO A 87 0.95 18.85 2.17
CA PRO A 87 0.92 19.06 3.61
C PRO A 87 -0.33 19.80 4.09
N GLU A 88 -0.78 20.80 3.33
CA GLU A 88 -1.99 21.60 3.58
C GLU A 88 -3.24 20.73 3.51
N GLN A 89 -3.40 19.92 2.46
CA GLN A 89 -4.54 19.01 2.32
C GLN A 89 -4.55 17.95 3.43
N ARG A 90 -3.38 17.44 3.84
CA ARG A 90 -3.27 16.48 4.96
C ARG A 90 -3.69 17.07 6.29
N LYS A 91 -3.53 18.38 6.54
CA LYS A 91 -3.99 19.03 7.79
C LYS A 91 -5.50 18.94 7.98
N ASN A 92 -6.25 18.84 6.87
CA ASN A 92 -7.71 18.69 6.84
C ASN A 92 -8.17 17.24 7.02
N LEU A 93 -7.25 16.28 7.08
CA LEU A 93 -7.58 14.91 7.45
C LEU A 93 -7.83 14.84 8.97
N HIS A 94 -9.05 14.51 9.38
CA HIS A 94 -9.45 14.39 10.78
C HIS A 94 -9.18 13.00 11.39
N GLY A 95 -8.23 12.26 10.79
CA GLY A 95 -7.79 10.96 11.31
C GLY A 95 -7.08 11.07 12.66
N VAL A 96 -6.72 9.92 13.24
CA VAL A 96 -6.00 9.86 14.52
C VAL A 96 -4.68 10.61 14.40
N ARG A 97 -4.59 11.77 15.04
CA ARG A 97 -3.34 12.51 15.21
C ARG A 97 -2.52 11.81 16.29
N ARG A 98 -1.40 11.18 15.91
CA ARG A 98 -0.39 10.80 16.90
C ARG A 98 0.35 12.07 17.31
N ASN A 99 0.14 12.50 18.54
CA ASN A 99 1.01 13.47 19.16
C ASN A 99 2.34 12.76 19.46
N ASN A 100 3.44 13.25 18.91
CA ASN A 100 4.80 12.86 19.31
C ASN A 100 5.14 13.49 20.66
#